data_AF-A0A382KJP3-F1
#
_entry.id   AF-A0A382KJP3-F1
#
_cell.length_a   1.000
_cell.length_b   1.000
_cell.length_c   1.000
_cell.angle_alpha   90.00
_cell.angle_beta   90.00
_cell.angle_gamma   90.00
#
_symmetry.space_group_name_H-M   'P 1'
#
loop_
_entity.id
_entity.type
_entity.pdbx_description
1 polymer ?
#
loop_
_entity_poly.entity_id
_entity_poly.type
_entity_poly.pdbx_seq_one_letter_code
_entity_poly.pdbx_strand_id
1 'polypeptide(L)'
;MNDEDNYIEGWRRAKRVLVIAVKQVVLHRGITLGFLLVAINTVTMVVLENNQSASVYPGMADSIGIPIAGTQLLSFLVFPFLLLVAFLPKTLKGIYSTNSGLGTRVESIFIASISYLPCLCLSLHGSVYWTLPNHISIACLFYLSLVYLLFLVFTDVSTAYKTDLSLL
;
A
#
# COMPACT_ATOMS: atom_id res chain seq x y z
N MET A 1 46.15 4.92 -13.59
CA MET A 1 44.72 4.53 -13.53
C MET A 1 44.04 5.32 -14.62
N ASN A 2 43.47 4.65 -15.62
CA ASN A 2 43.00 5.30 -16.84
C ASN A 2 41.65 5.99 -16.58
N ASP A 3 41.35 7.11 -17.24
CA ASP A 3 40.09 7.85 -17.01
C ASP A 3 38.84 7.00 -17.31
N GLU A 4 38.94 6.05 -18.24
CA GLU A 4 37.89 5.04 -18.49
C GLU A 4 37.59 4.14 -17.30
N ASP A 5 38.62 3.70 -16.56
CA ASP A 5 38.43 2.84 -15.38
C ASP A 5 37.69 3.58 -14.27
N ASN A 6 38.04 4.86 -14.07
CA ASN A 6 37.37 5.75 -13.14
C ASN A 6 35.89 5.97 -13.52
N TYR A 7 35.61 6.16 -14.81
CA TYR A 7 34.25 6.32 -15.31
C TYR A 7 33.40 5.06 -15.10
N ILE A 8 33.92 3.88 -15.47
CA ILE A 8 33.23 2.59 -15.30
C ILE A 8 32.97 2.29 -13.82
N GLU A 9 33.90 2.62 -12.94
CA GLU A 9 33.72 2.43 -11.51
C GLU A 9 32.70 3.41 -10.91
N GLY A 10 32.72 4.67 -11.35
CA GLY A 10 31.71 5.68 -11.01
C GLY A 10 30.30 5.23 -11.40
N TRP A 11 30.13 4.74 -12.63
CA TRP A 11 28.84 4.24 -13.12
C TRP A 11 28.35 3.02 -12.32
N ARG A 12 29.23 2.07 -12.00
CA ARG A 12 28.89 0.91 -11.14
C ARG A 12 28.46 1.36 -9.75
N ARG A 13 29.13 2.35 -9.14
CA ARG A 13 28.74 2.90 -7.83
C ARG A 13 27.35 3.53 -7.89
N ALA A 14 27.08 4.38 -8.88
CA ALA A 14 25.77 5.01 -9.06
C ALA A 14 24.64 3.98 -9.21
N LYS A 15 24.85 2.94 -10.03
CA LYS A 15 23.89 1.85 -10.21
C LYS A 15 23.61 1.10 -8.89
N ARG A 16 24.64 0.83 -8.09
CA ARG A 16 24.48 0.17 -6.77
C ARG A 16 23.65 1.02 -5.80
N VAL A 17 23.97 2.31 -5.67
CA VAL A 17 23.24 3.23 -4.78
C VAL A 17 21.77 3.29 -5.17
N LEU A 18 21.49 3.39 -6.47
CA LEU A 18 20.13 3.44 -7.00
C LEU A 18 19.32 2.17 -6.67
N VAL A 19 19.94 0.98 -6.80
CA VAL A 19 19.30 -0.29 -6.45
C VAL A 19 19.02 -0.39 -4.95
N ILE A 20 19.94 0.07 -4.10
CA ILE A 20 19.77 0.09 -2.64
C ILE A 20 18.61 1.02 -2.26
N ALA A 21 18.55 2.22 -2.83
CA ALA A 21 17.48 3.17 -2.56
C ALA A 21 16.10 2.62 -2.95
N VAL A 22 15.96 2.02 -4.13
CA VAL A 22 14.69 1.40 -4.56
C VAL A 22 14.29 0.26 -3.62
N LYS A 23 15.24 -0.60 -3.23
CA LYS A 23 14.99 -1.69 -2.27
C LYS A 23 14.52 -1.17 -0.91
N GLN A 24 15.13 -0.10 -0.40
CA GLN A 24 14.74 0.54 0.86
C GLN A 24 13.31 1.10 0.79
N VAL A 25 12.93 1.76 -0.31
CA VAL A 25 11.57 2.27 -0.48
C VAL A 25 10.55 1.13 -0.49
N VAL A 26 10.80 0.08 -1.27
CA VAL A 26 9.91 -1.09 -1.33
C VAL A 26 9.79 -1.75 0.05
N LEU A 27 10.92 -1.93 0.74
CA LEU A 27 10.94 -2.54 2.08
C LEU A 27 10.15 -1.71 3.09
N HIS A 28 10.40 -0.40 3.15
CA HIS A 28 9.70 0.48 4.08
C HIS A 28 8.19 0.48 3.81
N ARG A 29 7.77 0.58 2.54
CA ARG A 29 6.34 0.49 2.17
C ARG A 29 5.74 -0.84 2.60
N GLY A 30 6.42 -1.94 2.27
CA GLY A 30 5.98 -3.28 2.64
C GLY A 30 5.82 -3.46 4.15
N ILE A 31 6.78 -2.97 4.95
CA ILE A 31 6.71 -3.02 6.41
C ILE A 31 5.53 -2.18 6.92
N THR A 32 5.36 -0.95 6.47
CA THR A 32 4.27 -0.08 6.95
C THR A 32 2.90 -0.63 6.57
N LEU A 33 2.71 -1.05 5.31
CA LEU A 33 1.44 -1.64 4.85
C LEU A 33 1.15 -2.96 5.56
N GLY A 34 2.16 -3.81 5.73
CA GLY A 34 2.04 -5.07 6.46
C GLY A 34 1.68 -4.85 7.92
N PHE A 35 2.35 -3.93 8.60
CA PHE A 35 2.05 -3.56 9.98
C PHE A 35 0.60 -3.06 10.14
N LEU A 36 0.15 -2.16 9.26
CA LEU A 36 -1.21 -1.63 9.29
C LEU A 36 -2.26 -2.75 9.07
N LEU A 37 -2.02 -3.63 8.10
CA LEU A 37 -2.93 -4.75 7.82
C LEU A 37 -3.02 -5.71 9.01
N VAL A 38 -1.87 -6.08 9.60
CA VAL A 38 -1.83 -6.93 10.80
C VAL A 38 -2.54 -6.24 11.96
N ALA A 39 -2.26 -4.96 12.21
CA ALA A 39 -2.91 -4.19 13.27
C ALA A 39 -4.43 -4.15 13.12
N ILE A 40 -4.95 -3.90 11.90
CA ILE A 40 -6.40 -3.94 11.63
C ILE A 40 -6.99 -5.29 12.02
N ASN A 41 -6.36 -6.39 11.58
CA ASN A 41 -6.90 -7.73 11.84
C ASN A 41 -6.80 -8.12 13.32
N THR A 42 -5.69 -7.80 13.98
CA THR A 42 -5.49 -8.06 15.41
C THR A 42 -6.48 -7.25 16.26
N VAL A 43 -6.63 -5.96 16.01
CA VAL A 43 -7.57 -5.13 16.79
C VAL A 43 -9.01 -5.54 16.54
N THR A 44 -9.37 -5.90 15.30
CA THR A 44 -10.70 -6.45 15.00
C THR A 44 -10.99 -7.71 15.82
N MET A 45 -10.02 -8.63 15.95
CA MET A 45 -10.17 -9.83 16.78
C MET A 45 -10.28 -9.51 18.27
N VAL A 46 -9.45 -8.62 18.80
CA VAL A 46 -9.51 -8.21 20.21
C VAL A 46 -10.86 -7.57 20.54
N VAL A 47 -11.42 -6.77 19.62
CA VAL A 47 -12.75 -6.18 19.79
C VAL A 47 -13.83 -7.27 19.80
N LEU A 48 -13.73 -8.29 18.95
CA LEU A 48 -14.66 -9.44 18.98
C LEU A 48 -14.61 -10.15 20.34
N GLU A 49 -13.42 -10.55 20.78
CA GLU A 49 -13.20 -11.30 22.02
C GLU A 49 -13.69 -10.52 23.23
N ASN A 50 -13.38 -9.22 23.31
CA ASN A 50 -13.82 -8.36 24.41
C ASN A 50 -15.35 -8.25 24.45
N ASN A 51 -16.02 -8.01 23.32
CA ASN A 51 -17.47 -7.88 23.31
C ASN A 51 -18.19 -9.20 23.60
N GLN A 52 -17.63 -10.34 23.18
CA GLN A 52 -18.14 -11.66 23.54
C GLN A 52 -17.98 -11.93 25.05
N SER A 53 -16.81 -11.63 25.62
CA SER A 53 -16.56 -11.80 27.06
C SER A 53 -17.48 -10.94 27.93
N ALA A 54 -17.81 -9.73 27.46
CA ALA A 54 -18.72 -8.81 28.13
C ALA A 54 -20.20 -9.14 27.92
N SER A 55 -20.53 -10.23 27.20
CA SER A 55 -21.91 -10.61 26.83
C SER A 55 -22.71 -9.50 26.13
N VAL A 56 -22.02 -8.52 25.52
CA VAL A 56 -22.64 -7.42 24.76
C VAL A 56 -23.30 -7.98 23.50
N TYR A 57 -22.69 -9.00 22.90
CA TYR A 57 -23.28 -9.78 21.83
C TYR A 57 -23.40 -11.25 22.27
N PRO A 58 -24.54 -11.91 22.03
CA PRO A 58 -24.63 -13.36 22.15
C PRO A 58 -23.51 -14.01 21.31
N GLY A 59 -22.87 -15.06 21.82
CA GLY A 59 -21.81 -15.78 21.09
C GLY A 59 -22.24 -16.35 19.73
N MET A 60 -23.56 -16.34 19.45
CA MET A 60 -24.21 -16.77 18.21
C MET A 60 -24.97 -15.64 17.50
N ALA A 61 -24.78 -14.37 17.90
CA ALA A 61 -25.43 -13.24 17.23
C ALA A 61 -24.63 -12.82 16.00
N ASP A 62 -25.25 -13.04 14.84
CA ASP A 62 -24.71 -12.73 13.51
C ASP A 62 -24.47 -11.24 13.25
N SER A 63 -24.98 -10.35 14.11
CA SER A 63 -24.97 -8.90 13.88
C SER A 63 -23.57 -8.28 13.86
N ILE A 64 -22.56 -8.92 14.50
CA ILE A 64 -21.19 -8.39 14.53
C ILE A 64 -20.10 -9.39 14.13
N GLY A 65 -20.32 -10.68 14.31
CA GLY A 65 -19.39 -11.71 13.87
C GLY A 65 -19.19 -11.70 12.35
N ILE A 66 -20.28 -11.50 11.59
CA ILE A 66 -20.24 -11.43 10.12
C ILE A 66 -19.40 -10.23 9.64
N PRO A 67 -19.62 -8.99 10.12
CA PRO A 67 -18.75 -7.85 9.79
C PRO A 67 -17.26 -8.06 10.11
N ILE A 68 -16.96 -8.72 11.24
CA ILE A 68 -15.58 -8.98 11.66
C ILE A 68 -14.92 -10.03 10.75
N ALA A 69 -15.58 -11.16 10.51
CA ALA A 69 -15.10 -12.16 9.55
C ALA A 69 -14.98 -11.57 8.13
N GLY A 70 -15.93 -10.72 7.74
CA GLY A 70 -15.90 -9.99 6.47
C GLY A 70 -14.68 -9.07 6.36
N THR A 71 -14.33 -8.37 7.45
CA THR A 71 -13.11 -7.53 7.49
C THR A 71 -11.84 -8.35 7.29
N GLN A 72 -11.76 -9.54 7.89
CA GLN A 72 -10.62 -10.45 7.70
C GLN A 72 -10.55 -11.00 6.28
N LEU A 73 -11.69 -11.43 5.73
CA LEU A 73 -11.76 -11.93 4.36
C LEU A 73 -11.36 -10.84 3.35
N LEU A 74 -11.90 -9.63 3.50
CA LEU A 74 -11.54 -8.50 2.64
C LEU A 74 -10.06 -8.11 2.79
N SER A 75 -9.51 -8.17 4.01
CA SER A 75 -8.08 -7.96 4.25
C SER A 75 -7.22 -8.97 3.50
N PHE A 76 -7.62 -10.24 3.51
CA PHE A 76 -6.95 -11.30 2.74
C PHE A 76 -7.04 -11.07 1.23
N LEU A 77 -8.21 -10.68 0.72
CA LEU A 77 -8.42 -10.37 -0.70
C LEU A 77 -7.61 -9.15 -1.17
N VAL A 78 -7.40 -8.17 -0.30
CA VAL A 78 -6.65 -6.94 -0.62
C VAL A 78 -5.13 -7.11 -0.47
N PHE A 79 -4.67 -8.12 0.27
CA PHE A 79 -3.25 -8.43 0.45
C PHE A 79 -2.40 -8.43 -0.84
N PRO A 80 -2.78 -9.13 -1.94
CA PRO A 80 -1.99 -9.09 -3.18
C PRO A 80 -1.88 -7.68 -3.76
N PHE A 81 -2.90 -6.83 -3.61
CA PHE A 81 -2.86 -5.45 -4.09
C PHE A 81 -1.94 -4.58 -3.22
N LEU A 82 -1.88 -4.82 -1.92
CA LEU A 82 -0.90 -4.16 -1.03
C LEU A 82 0.54 -4.53 -1.40
N LEU A 83 0.78 -5.77 -1.82
CA LEU A 83 2.08 -6.16 -2.38
C LEU A 83 2.37 -5.39 -3.67
N LEU A 84 1.41 -5.27 -4.59
CA LEU A 84 1.58 -4.48 -5.80
C LEU A 84 1.92 -3.01 -5.49
N VAL A 85 1.24 -2.40 -4.52
CA VAL A 85 1.54 -1.04 -4.03
C VAL A 85 2.97 -0.94 -3.48
N ALA A 86 3.44 -1.92 -2.71
CA ALA A 86 4.79 -1.92 -2.17
C ALA A 86 5.85 -1.97 -3.28
N PHE A 87 5.63 -2.76 -4.33
CA PHE A 87 6.55 -2.92 -5.46
C PHE A 87 6.37 -1.87 -6.57
N LEU A 88 5.32 -1.05 -6.51
CA LEU A 88 4.95 -0.13 -7.59
C LEU A 88 6.09 0.80 -8.06
N PRO A 89 6.92 1.40 -7.19
CA PRO A 89 8.03 2.25 -7.65
C PRO A 89 9.04 1.50 -8.52
N LYS A 90 9.30 0.23 -8.20
CA LYS A 90 10.21 -0.62 -8.97
C LYS A 90 9.60 -0.94 -10.34
N THR A 91 8.30 -1.26 -10.37
CA THR A 91 7.56 -1.59 -11.60
C THR A 91 7.51 -0.39 -12.54
N LEU A 92 7.04 0.77 -12.05
CA LEU A 92 6.94 1.99 -12.86
C LEU A 92 8.29 2.40 -13.44
N LYS A 93 9.36 2.36 -12.64
CA LYS A 93 10.70 2.68 -13.11
C LYS A 93 11.17 1.74 -14.24
N GLY A 94 10.82 0.46 -14.16
CA GLY A 94 11.10 -0.50 -15.24
C GLY A 94 10.43 -0.07 -16.54
N ILE A 95 9.13 0.25 -16.48
CA ILE A 95 8.34 0.66 -17.65
C ILE A 95 8.90 1.94 -18.29
N TYR A 96 9.17 2.98 -17.48
CA TYR A 96 9.73 4.23 -17.98
C TYR A 96 11.17 4.10 -18.51
N SER A 97 11.90 3.05 -18.12
CA SER A 97 13.25 2.81 -18.65
C SER A 97 13.25 2.11 -20.02
N THR A 98 12.18 1.38 -20.35
CA THR A 98 12.08 0.61 -21.60
C THR A 98 11.25 1.31 -22.66
N ASN A 99 10.27 2.12 -22.25
CA ASN A 99 9.30 2.75 -23.14
C ASN A 99 9.11 4.23 -22.76
N SER A 100 8.84 5.08 -23.74
CA SER A 100 8.54 6.50 -23.55
C SER A 100 7.33 6.92 -24.37
N GLY A 101 6.57 7.91 -23.89
CA GLY A 101 5.43 8.49 -24.60
C GLY A 101 4.07 8.17 -23.98
N LEU A 102 3.00 8.49 -24.71
CA LEU A 102 1.62 8.45 -24.19
C LEU A 102 1.17 7.04 -23.76
N GLY A 103 1.56 5.99 -24.51
CA GLY A 103 1.20 4.60 -24.19
C GLY A 103 1.73 4.16 -22.82
N THR A 104 3.00 4.47 -22.53
CA THR A 104 3.65 4.20 -21.23
C THR A 104 2.95 4.91 -20.07
N ARG A 105 2.43 6.13 -20.31
CA ARG A 105 1.66 6.87 -19.30
C ARG A 105 0.34 6.18 -18.98
N VAL A 106 -0.40 5.77 -20.00
CA VAL A 106 -1.68 5.06 -19.84
C VAL A 106 -1.47 3.74 -19.10
N GLU A 107 -0.45 2.97 -19.49
CA GLU A 107 -0.08 1.71 -18.82
C GLU A 107 0.27 1.93 -17.34
N SER A 108 1.09 2.95 -17.04
CA SER A 108 1.49 3.30 -15.67
C SER A 108 0.29 3.69 -14.80
N ILE A 109 -0.62 4.51 -15.34
CA ILE A 109 -1.87 4.90 -14.65
C ILE A 109 -2.73 3.67 -14.40
N PHE A 110 -2.88 2.79 -15.38
CA PHE A 110 -3.67 1.57 -15.25
C PHE A 110 -3.12 0.65 -14.14
N ILE A 111 -1.81 0.39 -14.14
CA ILE A 111 -1.15 -0.44 -13.11
C ILE A 111 -1.29 0.20 -11.72
N ALA A 112 -1.06 1.51 -11.60
CA ALA A 112 -1.24 2.22 -10.34
C ALA A 112 -2.71 2.13 -9.86
N SER A 113 -3.67 2.28 -10.77
CA SER A 113 -5.11 2.23 -10.45
C SER A 113 -5.52 0.85 -9.93
N ILE A 114 -5.12 -0.23 -10.62
CA ILE A 114 -5.40 -1.60 -10.17
C ILE A 114 -4.76 -1.88 -8.81
N SER A 115 -3.57 -1.35 -8.56
CA SER A 115 -2.84 -1.56 -7.30
C SER A 115 -3.53 -0.83 -6.13
N TYR A 116 -3.87 0.44 -6.30
CA TYR A 116 -4.37 1.29 -5.22
C TYR A 116 -5.87 1.18 -4.98
N LEU A 117 -6.69 1.04 -6.03
CA LEU A 117 -8.13 1.20 -5.93
C LEU A 117 -8.77 0.20 -4.94
N PRO A 118 -8.47 -1.11 -4.96
CA PRO A 118 -9.02 -2.04 -3.96
C PRO A 118 -8.62 -1.69 -2.52
N CYS A 119 -7.37 -1.26 -2.33
CA CYS A 119 -6.83 -0.89 -1.02
C CYS A 119 -7.51 0.38 -0.46
N LEU A 120 -7.71 1.37 -1.32
CA LEU A 120 -8.39 2.63 -0.98
C LEU A 120 -9.87 2.39 -0.70
N CYS A 121 -10.55 1.58 -1.52
CA CYS A 121 -11.94 1.20 -1.30
C CYS A 121 -12.14 0.50 0.04
N LEU A 122 -11.29 -0.48 0.36
CA LEU A 122 -11.35 -1.16 1.66
C LEU A 122 -11.08 -0.20 2.82
N SER A 123 -10.06 0.65 2.71
CA SER A 123 -9.70 1.57 3.80
C SER A 123 -10.77 2.63 4.04
N LEU A 124 -11.33 3.20 2.97
CA LEU A 124 -12.41 4.18 3.07
C LEU A 124 -13.68 3.52 3.62
N HIS A 125 -14.14 2.42 3.02
CA HIS A 125 -15.34 1.73 3.46
C HIS A 125 -15.21 1.25 4.91
N GLY A 126 -14.09 0.61 5.26
CA GLY A 126 -13.82 0.15 6.62
C GLY A 126 -13.82 1.29 7.64
N SER A 127 -13.21 2.44 7.32
CA SER A 127 -13.19 3.59 8.22
C SER A 127 -14.60 4.12 8.54
N VAL A 128 -15.45 4.28 7.52
CA VAL A 128 -16.83 4.75 7.67
C VAL A 128 -17.69 3.70 8.36
N TYR A 129 -17.57 2.45 7.92
CA TYR A 129 -18.36 1.34 8.43
C TYR A 129 -18.15 1.16 9.93
N TRP A 130 -16.90 1.10 10.40
CA TRP A 130 -16.59 0.85 11.81
C TRP A 130 -16.79 2.07 12.73
N THR A 131 -16.96 3.27 12.16
CA THR A 131 -17.36 4.46 12.93
C THR A 131 -18.80 4.35 13.42
N LEU A 132 -19.70 3.82 12.58
CA LEU A 132 -21.14 3.74 12.87
C LEU A 132 -21.51 2.88 14.09
N PRO A 133 -20.98 1.65 14.27
CA PRO A 133 -21.18 0.84 15.47
C PRO A 133 -20.29 1.28 16.65
N ASN A 134 -19.63 2.45 16.56
CA ASN A 134 -18.74 2.98 17.59
C ASN A 134 -17.51 2.10 17.89
N HIS A 135 -17.00 1.37 16.89
CA HIS A 135 -15.72 0.64 16.98
C HIS A 135 -14.56 1.53 16.52
N ILE A 136 -14.38 2.64 17.23
CA ILE A 136 -13.44 3.72 16.88
C ILE A 136 -12.00 3.20 16.75
N SER A 137 -11.59 2.22 17.55
CA SER A 137 -10.25 1.63 17.46
C SER A 137 -9.98 0.99 16.09
N ILE A 138 -10.96 0.26 15.54
CA ILE A 138 -10.87 -0.34 14.19
C ILE A 138 -10.92 0.76 13.13
N ALA A 139 -11.85 1.70 13.26
CA ALA A 139 -12.01 2.82 12.33
C ALA A 139 -10.73 3.66 12.22
N CYS A 140 -10.07 3.97 13.34
CA CYS A 140 -8.81 4.72 13.37
C CYS A 140 -7.70 4.03 12.58
N LEU A 141 -7.57 2.71 12.65
CA LEU A 141 -6.58 1.97 11.88
C LEU A 141 -6.87 2.00 10.38
N PHE A 142 -8.15 1.94 10.00
CA PHE A 142 -8.55 2.15 8.61
C PHE A 142 -8.30 3.58 8.13
N TYR A 143 -8.53 4.60 8.95
CA TYR A 143 -8.18 5.99 8.63
C TYR A 143 -6.67 6.18 8.45
N LEU A 144 -5.85 5.62 9.34
CA LEU A 144 -4.38 5.66 9.20
C LEU A 144 -3.93 4.98 7.91
N SER A 145 -4.53 3.84 7.57
CA SER A 145 -4.26 3.13 6.32
C SER A 145 -4.66 3.95 5.11
N LEU A 146 -5.83 4.59 5.14
CA LEU A 146 -6.30 5.47 4.08
C LEU A 146 -5.35 6.66 3.87
N VAL A 147 -4.97 7.35 4.94
CA VAL A 147 -4.04 8.49 4.88
C VAL A 147 -2.70 8.07 4.30
N TYR A 148 -2.16 6.94 4.75
CA TYR A 148 -0.89 6.43 4.23
C TYR A 148 -0.98 6.04 2.75
N LEU A 149 -2.04 5.35 2.34
CA LEU A 149 -2.27 5.00 0.93
C LEU A 149 -2.40 6.25 0.05
N LEU A 150 -3.15 7.27 0.48
CA LEU A 150 -3.26 8.54 -0.23
C LEU A 150 -1.90 9.22 -0.37
N PHE A 151 -1.12 9.27 0.71
CA PHE A 151 0.25 9.79 0.67
C PHE A 151 1.12 9.06 -0.36
N LEU A 152 1.02 7.73 -0.43
CA LEU A 152 1.77 6.94 -1.42
C LEU A 152 1.30 7.22 -2.85
N VAL A 153 -0.02 7.31 -3.10
CA VAL A 153 -0.58 7.69 -4.41
C VAL A 153 0.01 9.01 -4.88
N PHE A 154 -0.04 10.04 -4.03
CA PHE A 154 0.50 11.36 -4.40
C PHE A 154 2.00 11.32 -4.67
N THR A 155 2.75 10.56 -3.87
CA THR A 155 4.20 10.41 -4.03
C THR A 155 4.56 9.72 -5.35
N ASP A 156 3.84 8.65 -5.69
CA ASP A 156 4.11 7.87 -6.91
C ASP A 156 3.71 8.63 -8.17
N VAL A 157 2.54 9.29 -8.14
CA VAL A 157 2.09 10.14 -9.24
C VAL A 157 3.05 11.32 -9.45
N SER A 158 3.46 12.01 -8.37
CA SER A 158 4.41 13.13 -8.47
C SER A 158 5.76 12.70 -9.04
N THR A 159 6.26 11.53 -8.65
CA THR A 159 7.52 10.97 -9.15
C THR A 159 7.43 10.65 -10.64
N ALA A 160 6.31 10.07 -11.08
CA ALA A 160 6.06 9.80 -12.50
C ALA A 160 6.09 11.09 -13.34
N TYR A 161 5.39 12.14 -12.90
CA TYR A 161 5.38 13.44 -13.61
C TYR A 161 6.76 14.13 -13.67
N LYS A 162 7.54 14.09 -12.59
CA LYS A 162 8.89 14.70 -12.58
C LYS A 162 9.87 13.99 -13.52
N THR A 163 9.75 12.68 -13.64
CA THR A 163 10.61 11.89 -14.54
C THR A 163 10.32 12.24 -16.00
N ASP A 164 9.06 12.50 -16.33
CA ASP A 164 8.61 12.94 -17.66
C ASP A 164 9.19 14.32 -18.06
N LEU A 165 9.26 15.28 -17.12
CA LEU A 165 9.78 16.63 -17.42
C LEU A 165 11.28 16.65 -17.72
N SER A 166 12.04 15.66 -17.24
CA SER A 166 13.48 15.54 -17.48
C SER A 166 13.84 14.87 -18.81
N LEU A 167 12.83 14.34 -19.52
CA LEU A 167 12.99 13.65 -20.81
C LEU A 167 12.51 14.52 -22.00
N LEU A 168 12.01 15.73 -21.75
CA LEU A 168 11.64 16.75 -22.73
C LEU A 168 12.71 17.84 -22.79
#